data_AF-A0A8H3DJ45-F1
#
_entry.id   AF-A0A8H3DJ45-F1
#
_cell.length_a   1.000
_cell.length_b   1.000
_cell.length_c   1.000
_cell.angle_alpha   90.00
_cell.angle_beta   90.00
_cell.angle_gamma   90.00
#
_symmetry.space_group_name_H-M   'P 1'
#
loop_
_entity.id
_entity.type
_entity.pdbx_description
1 polymer ?
#
loop_
_entity_poly.entity_id
_entity_poly.type
_entity_poly.pdbx_seq_one_letter_code
_entity_poly.pdbx_strand_id
1 'polypeptide(L)'
;MSEVIALNTQYVGIGAGGSVPMLARVSFIDYRGHVVYDKFVVPSQAVVNYRTSSTGLQPQDLVGPDAVSFSDAQAMAAHLLRGRIVVGHSLWLDLQVLGVSHPASDTRDVGLYLPFRSALKTPNQVIGLQTLVWQLMRRKIQATHQNPVENARASMDLFRSHEADWQKTVSTGQWPCALPPTSYSRCYL
;
A
#
# COMPACT_ATOMS: atom_id res chain seq x y z
N MET A 1 -22.67 -2.28 4.52
CA MET A 1 -21.39 -2.22 5.25
C MET A 1 -20.31 -2.28 4.19
N SER A 2 -19.48 -1.25 4.05
CA SER A 2 -18.44 -1.22 3.00
C SER A 2 -17.41 -2.31 3.28
N GLU A 3 -17.05 -3.08 2.26
CA GLU A 3 -16.05 -4.14 2.39
C GLU A 3 -14.66 -3.51 2.56
N VAL A 4 -13.83 -4.07 3.45
CA VAL A 4 -12.46 -3.60 3.71
C VAL A 4 -11.49 -4.45 2.90
N ILE A 5 -10.55 -3.80 2.22
CA ILE A 5 -9.48 -4.45 1.46
C ILE A 5 -8.15 -3.79 1.80
N ALA A 6 -7.07 -4.57 1.83
CA ALA A 6 -5.73 -4.01 1.98
C ALA A 6 -4.95 -4.11 0.67
N LEU A 7 -4.16 -3.07 0.39
CA LEU A 7 -3.35 -2.90 -0.80
C LEU A 7 -1.89 -2.69 -0.40
N ASN A 8 -0.98 -3.33 -1.13
CA ASN A 8 0.43 -2.93 -1.19
C ASN A 8 0.96 -3.21 -2.60
N THR A 9 1.87 -2.36 -3.08
CA THR A 9 2.57 -2.53 -4.35
C THR A 9 4.07 -2.68 -4.18
N GLN A 10 4.70 -3.21 -5.22
CA GLN A 10 6.13 -3.15 -5.46
C GLN A 10 6.36 -2.49 -6.80
N TYR A 11 7.46 -1.75 -6.89
CA TYR A 11 7.78 -0.96 -8.06
C TYR A 11 9.27 -1.06 -8.41
N VAL A 12 9.54 -0.99 -9.70
CA VAL A 12 10.88 -0.83 -10.27
C VAL A 12 11.15 0.64 -10.57
N GLY A 13 12.39 0.96 -10.93
CA GLY A 13 12.85 2.27 -11.34
C GLY A 13 12.99 2.37 -12.86
N ILE A 14 12.37 3.40 -13.45
CA ILE A 14 12.49 3.77 -14.86
C ILE A 14 13.09 5.17 -15.01
N GLY A 15 13.39 5.58 -16.24
CA GLY A 15 13.94 6.89 -16.55
C GLY A 15 15.38 7.08 -16.05
N ALA A 16 15.85 8.34 -16.06
CA ALA A 16 17.22 8.67 -15.67
C ALA A 16 17.52 8.17 -14.24
N GLY A 17 18.50 7.27 -14.14
CA GLY A 17 18.94 6.67 -12.87
C GLY A 17 17.91 5.77 -12.17
N GLY A 18 16.78 5.42 -12.81
CA GLY A 18 15.72 4.64 -12.17
C GLY A 18 14.95 5.39 -11.08
N SER A 19 14.95 6.72 -11.14
CA SER A 19 14.35 7.62 -10.13
C SER A 19 12.82 7.60 -10.14
N VAL A 20 12.20 7.31 -11.28
CA VAL A 20 10.74 7.28 -11.42
C VAL A 20 10.22 5.89 -11.07
N PRO A 21 9.32 5.74 -10.09
CA PRO A 21 8.75 4.44 -9.74
C PRO A 21 7.74 3.98 -10.80
N MET A 22 7.76 2.69 -11.12
CA MET A 22 6.79 2.05 -12.00
C MET A 22 6.33 0.73 -11.41
N LEU A 23 5.03 0.47 -11.45
CA LEU A 23 4.43 -0.74 -10.89
C LEU A 23 5.06 -2.02 -11.47
N ALA A 24 5.35 -2.97 -10.59
CA ALA A 24 5.98 -4.25 -10.94
C ALA A 24 5.29 -5.45 -10.27
N ARG A 25 4.62 -5.24 -9.13
CA ARG A 25 3.73 -6.23 -8.52
C ARG A 25 2.68 -5.50 -7.68
N VAL A 26 1.45 -6.02 -7.68
CA VAL A 26 0.36 -5.52 -6.84
C VAL A 26 -0.28 -6.68 -6.10
N SER A 27 -0.55 -6.48 -4.81
CA SER A 27 -1.30 -7.45 -4.02
C SER A 27 -2.45 -6.79 -3.28
N PHE A 28 -3.60 -7.47 -3.31
CA PHE A 28 -4.78 -7.19 -2.54
C PHE A 28 -5.12 -8.37 -1.64
N ILE A 29 -5.44 -8.08 -0.38
CA ILE A 29 -5.93 -9.06 0.59
C ILE A 29 -7.27 -8.62 1.18
N ASP A 30 -8.14 -9.59 1.47
CA ASP A 30 -9.41 -9.36 2.15
C ASP A 30 -9.19 -9.02 3.64
N TYR A 31 -10.26 -8.66 4.34
CA TYR A 31 -10.21 -8.37 5.78
C TYR A 31 -9.61 -9.51 6.65
N ARG A 32 -9.76 -10.76 6.22
CA ARG A 32 -9.25 -11.94 6.94
C ARG A 32 -7.78 -12.23 6.62
N GLY A 33 -7.23 -11.60 5.58
CA GLY A 33 -5.86 -11.79 5.13
C GLY A 33 -5.71 -12.80 3.99
N HIS A 34 -6.81 -13.26 3.38
CA HIS A 34 -6.74 -14.08 2.18
C HIS A 34 -6.36 -13.24 0.98
N VAL A 35 -5.56 -13.81 0.08
CA VAL A 35 -5.15 -13.15 -1.16
C VAL A 35 -6.36 -13.11 -2.10
N VAL A 36 -6.74 -11.89 -2.49
CA VAL A 36 -7.80 -11.64 -3.49
C VAL A 36 -7.17 -11.50 -4.87
N TYR A 37 -6.04 -10.80 -4.94
CA TYR A 37 -5.31 -10.57 -6.18
C TYR A 37 -3.82 -10.43 -5.85
N ASP A 38 -2.95 -11.13 -6.56
CA ASP A 38 -1.50 -10.98 -6.43
C ASP A 38 -0.87 -11.28 -7.79
N LYS A 39 -0.35 -10.24 -8.45
CA LYS A 39 0.18 -10.36 -9.80
C LYS A 39 1.42 -9.51 -9.98
N PHE A 40 2.41 -10.09 -10.65
CA PHE A 40 3.47 -9.32 -11.29
C PHE A 40 2.91 -8.55 -12.48
N VAL A 41 3.50 -7.39 -12.77
CA VAL A 41 3.02 -6.46 -13.78
C VAL A 41 4.16 -6.15 -14.73
N VAL A 42 3.90 -6.30 -16.02
CA VAL A 42 4.83 -5.93 -17.09
C VAL A 42 4.93 -4.39 -17.12
N PRO A 43 6.10 -3.79 -16.84
CA PRO A 43 6.28 -2.35 -16.88
C PRO A 43 6.09 -1.81 -18.31
N SER A 44 5.34 -0.72 -18.48
CA SER A 44 5.13 -0.11 -19.81
C SER A 44 6.30 0.75 -20.31
N GLN A 45 7.38 0.87 -19.52
CA GLN A 45 8.62 1.55 -19.89
C GLN A 45 9.84 0.69 -19.50
N ALA A 46 10.97 0.96 -20.16
CA ALA A 46 12.21 0.23 -19.92
C ALA A 46 12.69 0.38 -18.47
N VAL A 47 12.91 -0.76 -17.82
CA VAL A 47 13.39 -0.83 -16.44
C VAL A 47 14.89 -0.56 -16.39
N VAL A 48 15.30 0.41 -15.56
CA VAL A 48 16.70 0.77 -15.32
C VAL A 48 17.18 0.22 -13.97
N ASN A 49 16.28 0.06 -12.99
CA ASN A 49 16.64 -0.43 -11.66
C ASN A 49 15.52 -1.29 -11.07
N TYR A 50 15.77 -2.59 -10.86
CA TYR A 50 14.80 -3.53 -10.30
C TYR A 50 14.61 -3.40 -8.78
N ARG A 51 15.51 -2.68 -8.10
CA ARG A 51 15.53 -2.54 -6.63
C ARG A 51 15.62 -3.88 -5.90
N THR A 52 16.26 -4.86 -6.54
CA THR A 52 16.29 -6.27 -6.14
C THR A 52 16.73 -6.49 -4.70
N SER A 53 17.70 -5.71 -4.19
CA SER A 53 18.15 -5.83 -2.80
C SER A 53 17.04 -5.58 -1.77
N SER A 54 16.04 -4.78 -2.11
CA SER A 54 14.89 -4.48 -1.24
C SER A 54 13.66 -5.29 -1.61
N THR A 55 13.40 -5.51 -2.89
CA THR A 55 12.14 -6.09 -3.39
C THR A 55 12.23 -7.58 -3.71
N GLY A 56 13.43 -8.11 -3.94
CA GLY A 56 13.65 -9.44 -4.48
C GLY A 56 13.27 -9.60 -5.95
N LEU A 57 12.78 -8.53 -6.62
CA LEU A 57 12.33 -8.58 -8.01
C LEU A 57 13.48 -8.92 -8.96
N GLN A 58 13.18 -9.81 -9.89
CA GLN A 58 14.05 -10.22 -10.99
C GLN A 58 13.40 -9.89 -12.34
N PRO A 59 14.20 -9.71 -13.42
CA PRO A 59 13.67 -9.49 -14.76
C PRO A 59 12.66 -10.56 -15.20
N GLN A 60 12.91 -11.84 -14.90
CA GLN A 60 12.01 -12.94 -15.27
C GLN A 60 10.61 -12.83 -14.63
N ASP A 61 10.48 -12.19 -13.47
CA ASP A 61 9.20 -12.02 -12.80
C ASP A 61 8.26 -11.11 -13.62
N LEU A 62 8.83 -10.20 -14.40
CA LEU A 62 8.10 -9.15 -15.12
C LEU A 62 7.81 -9.50 -16.59
N VAL A 63 8.25 -10.68 -17.05
CA VAL A 63 8.02 -11.19 -18.41
C VAL A 63 7.48 -12.62 -18.44
N GLY A 64 7.27 -13.21 -17.26
CA GLY A 64 6.75 -14.57 -17.11
C GLY A 64 5.29 -14.71 -17.53
N PRO A 65 4.80 -15.95 -17.72
CA PRO A 65 3.43 -16.23 -18.16
C PRO A 65 2.37 -15.73 -17.17
N ASP A 66 2.74 -15.53 -15.90
CA ASP A 66 1.84 -15.06 -14.85
C ASP A 66 1.82 -13.53 -14.69
N ALA A 67 2.68 -12.81 -15.42
CA ALA A 67 2.72 -11.35 -15.40
C ALA A 67 1.60 -10.77 -16.28
N VAL A 68 0.90 -9.76 -15.76
CA VAL A 68 -0.20 -9.09 -16.48
C VAL A 68 0.28 -7.76 -17.07
N SER A 69 -0.44 -7.25 -18.07
CA SER A 69 -0.16 -5.90 -18.57
C SER A 69 -0.45 -4.84 -17.49
N PHE A 70 0.20 -3.69 -17.58
CA PHE A 70 -0.11 -2.55 -16.70
C PHE A 70 -1.58 -2.14 -16.76
N SER A 71 -2.17 -2.13 -17.97
CA SER A 71 -3.57 -1.78 -18.18
C SER A 71 -4.51 -2.73 -17.44
N ASP A 72 -4.24 -4.05 -17.50
CA ASP A 72 -5.07 -5.04 -16.81
C ASP A 72 -4.94 -4.92 -15.29
N ALA A 73 -3.71 -4.72 -14.79
CA ALA A 73 -3.47 -4.49 -13.37
C ALA A 73 -4.19 -3.22 -12.87
N GLN A 74 -4.14 -2.13 -13.63
CA GLN A 74 -4.80 -0.88 -13.30
C GLN A 74 -6.34 -1.04 -13.30
N ALA A 75 -6.89 -1.68 -14.32
CA ALA A 75 -8.33 -1.93 -14.41
C ALA A 75 -8.84 -2.81 -13.26
N MET A 76 -8.09 -3.87 -12.92
CA MET A 76 -8.41 -4.74 -11.80
C MET A 76 -8.30 -4.00 -10.47
N ALA A 77 -7.25 -3.20 -10.26
CA ALA A 77 -7.10 -2.40 -9.05
C ALA A 77 -8.25 -1.40 -8.90
N ALA A 78 -8.61 -0.67 -9.96
CA ALA A 78 -9.74 0.26 -9.94
C ALA A 78 -11.07 -0.45 -9.63
N HIS A 79 -11.26 -1.67 -10.13
CA HIS A 79 -12.42 -2.50 -9.79
C HIS A 79 -12.44 -2.90 -8.31
N LEU A 80 -11.31 -3.40 -7.79
CA LEU A 80 -11.19 -3.87 -6.41
C LEU A 80 -11.28 -2.73 -5.38
N LEU A 81 -10.82 -1.53 -5.70
CA LEU A 81 -10.88 -0.38 -4.79
C LEU A 81 -12.28 0.24 -4.70
N ARG A 82 -13.08 0.12 -5.76
CA ARG A 82 -14.36 0.85 -5.89
C ARG A 82 -15.33 0.53 -4.74
N GLY A 83 -15.74 1.57 -4.02
CA GLY A 83 -16.73 1.48 -2.94
C GLY A 83 -16.25 0.74 -1.69
N ARG A 84 -14.93 0.52 -1.57
CA ARG A 84 -14.30 -0.19 -0.45
C ARG A 84 -13.51 0.74 0.45
N ILE A 85 -13.35 0.34 1.71
CA ILE A 85 -12.37 0.96 2.60
C ILE A 85 -11.01 0.33 2.30
N VAL A 86 -10.01 1.16 2.01
CA VAL A 86 -8.69 0.73 1.57
C VAL A 86 -7.68 0.93 2.68
N VAL A 87 -7.11 -0.18 3.16
CA VAL A 87 -6.07 -0.20 4.19
C VAL A 87 -4.70 -0.35 3.54
N GLY A 88 -3.71 0.37 4.04
CA GLY A 88 -2.33 0.23 3.55
C GLY A 88 -1.37 1.10 4.33
N HIS A 89 -0.12 1.19 3.88
CA HIS A 89 0.90 2.05 4.44
C HIS A 89 1.48 2.95 3.35
N SER A 90 1.41 4.26 3.54
CA SER A 90 1.82 5.23 2.52
C SER A 90 1.07 5.06 1.20
N LEU A 91 -0.25 4.91 1.27
CA LEU A 91 -1.16 4.57 0.17
C LEU A 91 -1.00 5.50 -1.05
N TRP A 92 -0.55 6.74 -0.85
CA TRP A 92 -0.28 7.67 -1.95
C TRP A 92 0.76 7.13 -2.94
N LEU A 93 1.72 6.34 -2.48
CA LEU A 93 2.72 5.70 -3.35
C LEU A 93 2.06 4.61 -4.19
N ASP A 94 1.25 3.75 -3.56
CA ASP A 94 0.54 2.66 -4.25
C ASP A 94 -0.44 3.21 -5.30
N LEU A 95 -1.27 4.18 -4.90
CA LEU A 95 -2.24 4.82 -5.78
C LEU A 95 -1.54 5.55 -6.95
N GLN A 96 -0.41 6.21 -6.68
CA GLN A 96 0.37 6.87 -7.74
C GLN A 96 0.90 5.88 -8.78
N VAL A 97 1.52 4.78 -8.36
CA VAL A 97 2.09 3.81 -9.33
C VAL A 97 1.01 3.01 -10.04
N LEU A 98 -0.16 2.81 -9.42
CA LEU A 98 -1.33 2.25 -10.09
C LEU A 98 -2.02 3.24 -11.03
N GLY A 99 -1.79 4.54 -10.87
CA GLY A 99 -2.45 5.59 -11.64
C GLY A 99 -3.96 5.66 -11.37
N VAL A 100 -4.38 5.40 -10.13
CA VAL A 100 -5.79 5.43 -9.70
C VAL A 100 -5.97 6.41 -8.53
N SER A 101 -7.20 6.90 -8.35
CA SER A 101 -7.56 7.77 -7.22
C SER A 101 -8.61 7.11 -6.34
N HIS A 102 -8.59 7.41 -5.04
CA HIS A 102 -9.55 6.86 -4.07
C HIS A 102 -10.03 7.95 -3.10
N PRO A 103 -11.31 7.96 -2.66
CA PRO A 103 -11.79 8.93 -1.70
C PRO A 103 -10.95 8.94 -0.42
N ALA A 104 -10.50 10.12 0.02
CA ALA A 104 -9.66 10.21 1.21
C ALA A 104 -10.36 9.61 2.45
N SER A 105 -11.66 9.87 2.62
CA SER A 105 -12.50 9.35 3.70
C SER A 105 -12.52 7.83 3.82
N ASP A 106 -12.30 7.14 2.71
CA ASP A 106 -12.36 5.68 2.59
C ASP A 106 -10.96 5.04 2.63
N THR A 107 -9.94 5.80 3.03
CA THR A 107 -8.59 5.27 3.28
C THR A 107 -8.33 5.04 4.76
N ARG A 108 -7.53 4.01 5.05
CA ARG A 108 -7.02 3.68 6.38
C ARG A 108 -5.51 3.49 6.25
N ASP A 109 -4.81 4.59 6.09
CA ASP A 109 -3.34 4.59 5.98
C ASP A 109 -2.70 4.51 7.37
N VAL A 110 -2.15 3.34 7.70
CA VAL A 110 -1.55 3.10 9.03
C VAL A 110 -0.29 3.94 9.25
N GLY A 111 0.35 4.44 8.19
CA GLY A 111 1.47 5.36 8.27
C GLY A 111 1.03 6.79 8.62
N LEU A 112 -0.21 7.18 8.32
CA LEU A 112 -0.78 8.49 8.63
C LEU A 112 -1.59 8.52 9.94
N TYR A 113 -1.96 7.37 10.50
CA TYR A 113 -2.79 7.29 11.70
C TYR A 113 -2.09 7.91 12.92
N LEU A 114 -2.63 9.02 13.43
CA LEU A 114 -2.01 9.82 14.50
C LEU A 114 -1.87 9.02 15.81
N PRO A 115 -2.83 8.19 16.24
CA PRO A 115 -2.66 7.37 17.45
C PRO A 115 -1.45 6.45 17.42
N PHE A 116 -1.10 5.83 16.28
CA PHE A 116 0.13 5.02 16.17
C PHE A 116 1.38 5.86 16.33
N ARG A 117 1.41 7.04 15.68
CA ARG A 117 2.55 7.95 15.79
C ARG A 117 2.74 8.48 17.21
N SER A 118 1.63 8.82 17.87
CA SER A 118 1.62 9.27 19.27
C SER A 118 2.09 8.18 20.23
N ALA A 119 1.65 6.94 20.03
CA ALA A 119 2.10 5.79 20.83
C ALA A 119 3.63 5.59 20.76
N LEU A 120 4.25 5.93 19.62
CA LEU A 120 5.70 5.86 19.39
C LEU A 120 6.41 7.19 19.68
N LYS A 121 5.71 8.22 20.20
CA LYS A 121 6.25 9.56 20.49
C LYS A 121 6.84 10.27 19.26
N THR A 122 6.26 10.06 18.08
CA THR A 122 6.71 10.67 16.81
C THR A 122 5.54 11.22 15.97
N PRO A 123 4.71 12.14 16.49
CA PRO A 123 3.47 12.58 15.84
C PRO A 123 3.69 13.21 14.43
N ASN A 124 4.84 13.86 14.23
CA ASN A 124 5.12 14.68 13.04
C ASN A 124 5.86 13.94 11.92
N GLN A 125 6.13 12.64 12.05
CA GLN A 125 6.84 11.87 11.02
C GLN A 125 6.07 10.62 10.63
N VAL A 126 6.13 10.26 9.35
CA VAL A 126 5.65 8.96 8.88
C VAL A 126 6.62 7.89 9.40
N ILE A 127 6.09 6.91 10.12
CA ILE A 127 6.87 5.79 10.65
C ILE A 127 6.79 4.64 9.64
N GLY A 128 7.92 4.01 9.33
CA GLY A 128 7.97 2.86 8.41
C GLY A 128 7.17 1.65 8.92
N LEU A 129 6.61 0.86 8.01
CA LEU A 129 5.75 -0.28 8.34
C LEU A 129 6.45 -1.30 9.25
N GLN A 130 7.72 -1.64 8.98
CA GLN A 130 8.52 -2.54 9.83
C GLN A 130 8.57 -2.06 11.29
N THR A 131 8.79 -0.77 11.49
CA THR A 131 8.87 -0.17 12.83
C THR A 131 7.51 -0.19 13.52
N LEU A 132 6.43 0.17 12.80
CA LEU A 132 5.07 0.11 13.35
C LEU A 132 4.71 -1.30 13.81
N VAL A 133 4.92 -2.29 12.94
CA VAL A 133 4.59 -3.70 13.23
C VAL A 133 5.47 -4.26 14.36
N TRP A 134 6.75 -3.92 14.38
CA TRP A 134 7.63 -4.34 15.47
C TRP A 134 7.21 -3.75 16.82
N GLN A 135 6.93 -2.45 16.88
CA GLN A 135 6.63 -1.77 18.14
C GLN A 135 5.23 -2.11 18.67
N LEU A 136 4.24 -2.22 17.77
CA LEU A 136 2.83 -2.38 18.16
C LEU A 136 2.37 -3.84 18.18
N MET A 137 2.99 -4.72 17.38
CA MET A 137 2.59 -6.12 17.24
C MET A 137 3.68 -7.12 17.67
N ARG A 138 4.89 -6.65 18.00
CA ARG A 138 6.05 -7.49 18.34
C ARG A 138 6.37 -8.55 17.29
N ARG A 139 6.07 -8.24 16.02
CA ARG A 139 6.29 -9.10 14.86
C ARG A 139 7.33 -8.49 13.93
N LYS A 140 8.23 -9.30 13.41
CA LYS A 140 9.17 -8.90 12.34
C LYS A 140 8.53 -9.23 10.99
N ILE A 141 8.72 -8.34 10.01
CA ILE A 141 8.29 -8.51 8.63
C ILE A 141 9.42 -8.16 7.67
N GLN A 142 9.30 -8.60 6.42
CA GLN A 142 10.29 -8.38 5.36
C GLN A 142 11.68 -8.89 5.78
N ALA A 143 11.75 -10.12 6.31
CA ALA A 143 12.97 -10.68 6.86
C ALA A 143 14.10 -10.80 5.82
N THR A 144 13.74 -11.02 4.56
CA THR A 144 14.68 -11.11 3.43
C THR A 144 14.46 -9.93 2.49
N HIS A 145 13.28 -9.88 1.87
CA HIS A 145 12.85 -8.82 0.96
C HIS A 145 11.47 -8.32 1.36
N GLN A 146 11.09 -7.16 0.83
CA GLN A 146 9.70 -6.72 0.85
C GLN A 146 8.82 -7.74 0.14
N ASN A 147 7.64 -8.00 0.70
CA ASN A 147 6.62 -8.84 0.08
C ASN A 147 5.27 -8.11 0.17
N PRO A 148 4.64 -7.77 -0.96
CA PRO A 148 3.40 -6.99 -0.91
C PRO A 148 2.24 -7.68 -0.18
N VAL A 149 2.13 -9.00 -0.27
CA VAL A 149 1.11 -9.76 0.48
C VAL A 149 1.38 -9.68 1.99
N GLU A 150 2.63 -9.84 2.42
CA GLU A 150 3.01 -9.71 3.84
C GLU A 150 2.73 -8.30 4.36
N ASN A 151 3.09 -7.27 3.58
CA ASN A 151 2.91 -5.88 3.96
C ASN A 151 1.43 -5.50 4.03
N ALA A 152 0.61 -5.91 3.05
CA ALA A 152 -0.83 -5.68 3.05
C ALA A 152 -1.48 -6.34 4.28
N ARG A 153 -1.08 -7.58 4.61
CA ARG A 153 -1.53 -8.25 5.86
C ARG A 153 -1.10 -7.50 7.11
N ALA A 154 0.12 -7.00 7.15
CA ALA A 154 0.61 -6.25 8.30
C ALA A 154 -0.11 -4.92 8.50
N SER A 155 -0.43 -4.20 7.43
CA SER A 155 -1.28 -3.01 7.49
C SER A 155 -2.70 -3.35 7.94
N MET A 156 -3.27 -4.46 7.46
CA MET A 156 -4.58 -4.95 7.92
C MET A 156 -4.58 -5.30 9.41
N ASP A 157 -3.54 -5.98 9.92
CA ASP A 157 -3.40 -6.29 11.34
C ASP A 157 -3.37 -5.02 12.21
N LEU A 158 -2.58 -4.03 11.79
CA LEU A 158 -2.52 -2.71 12.43
C LEU A 158 -3.90 -2.07 12.44
N PHE A 159 -4.57 -1.98 11.30
CA PHE A 159 -5.93 -1.43 11.21
C PHE A 159 -6.90 -2.17 12.14
N ARG A 160 -6.97 -3.50 12.09
CA ARG A 160 -7.90 -4.31 12.92
C ARG A 160 -7.72 -4.08 14.41
N SER A 161 -6.49 -3.87 14.87
CA SER A 161 -6.23 -3.60 16.29
C SER A 161 -6.83 -2.30 16.80
N HIS A 162 -7.15 -1.35 15.91
CA HIS A 162 -7.70 -0.03 16.25
C HIS A 162 -8.96 0.30 15.45
N GLU A 163 -9.59 -0.70 14.83
CA GLU A 163 -10.70 -0.50 13.90
C GLU A 163 -11.88 0.17 14.60
N ALA A 164 -12.26 -0.28 15.79
CA ALA A 164 -13.39 0.28 16.52
C ALA A 164 -13.24 1.79 16.75
N ASP A 165 -12.07 2.22 17.24
CA ASP A 165 -11.79 3.63 17.51
C ASP A 165 -11.65 4.46 16.23
N TRP A 166 -10.99 3.91 15.21
CA TRP A 166 -10.83 4.58 13.93
C TRP A 166 -12.18 4.81 13.26
N GLN A 167 -13.03 3.78 13.20
CA GLN A 167 -14.35 3.88 12.58
C GLN A 167 -15.27 4.79 13.37
N LYS A 168 -15.24 4.73 14.71
CA LYS A 168 -15.97 5.67 15.56
C LYS A 168 -15.57 7.11 15.24
N THR A 169 -14.27 7.41 15.19
CA THR A 169 -13.77 8.76 14.90
C THR A 169 -14.27 9.27 13.54
N VAL A 170 -14.13 8.46 12.48
CA VAL A 170 -14.61 8.81 11.14
C VAL A 170 -16.12 8.98 11.10
N SER A 171 -16.89 8.11 11.77
CA SER A 171 -18.36 8.20 11.84
C SER A 171 -18.87 9.49 12.52
N THR A 172 -18.05 10.09 13.39
CA THR A 172 -18.33 11.38 14.03
C THR A 172 -17.85 12.59 13.23
N GLY A 173 -17.41 12.39 11.98
CA GLY A 173 -16.91 13.45 11.10
C GLY A 173 -15.49 13.94 11.42
N GLN A 174 -14.77 13.24 12.32
CA GLN A 174 -13.39 13.57 12.66
C GLN A 174 -12.39 12.78 11.80
N TRP A 175 -11.21 13.36 11.57
CA TRP A 175 -10.15 12.75 10.77
C TRP A 175 -8.93 12.42 11.66
N PRO A 176 -8.71 11.13 12.03
CA PRO A 176 -7.64 10.75 12.97
C PRO A 176 -6.26 10.58 12.32
N CYS A 177 -6.08 11.07 11.10
CA CYS A 177 -4.84 10.89 10.33
C CYS A 177 -4.17 12.24 10.02
N ALA A 178 -2.85 12.21 9.85
CA ALA A 178 -2.15 13.30 9.18
C ALA A 178 -2.60 13.39 7.71
N LEU A 179 -2.43 14.56 7.09
CA LEU A 179 -2.65 14.70 5.65
C LEU A 179 -1.52 13.99 4.86
N PRO A 180 -1.84 13.34 3.73
CA PRO A 180 -0.82 12.83 2.83
C PRO A 180 0.00 13.98 2.21
N PRO A 181 1.19 13.71 1.66
CA PRO A 181 2.00 14.76 1.05
C PRO A 181 1.26 15.40 -0.14
N THR A 182 1.29 16.74 -0.21
CA THR A 182 0.51 17.52 -1.18
C THR A 182 0.85 17.24 -2.64
N SER A 183 2.08 16.77 -2.93
CA SER A 183 2.49 16.33 -4.27
C SER A 183 1.70 15.13 -4.81
N TYR A 184 0.92 14.45 -3.96
CA TYR A 184 0.09 13.30 -4.31
C TYR A 184 -1.41 13.61 -4.22
N SER A 185 -1.81 14.88 -4.15
CA SER A 185 -3.23 15.28 -4.04
C SER A 185 -4.13 14.62 -5.09
N ARG A 186 -3.62 14.43 -6.33
CA ARG A 186 -4.34 13.74 -7.42
C ARG A 186 -4.75 12.29 -7.11
N CYS A 187 -4.10 11.64 -6.15
CA CYS A 187 -4.41 10.26 -5.77
C CYS A 187 -5.64 10.18 -4.86
N TYR A 188 -6.13 11.31 -4.36
CA TYR A 188 -7.26 11.39 -3.45
C TYR A 188 -8.39 12.20 -4.05
N LEU A 189 -9.61 11.67 -3.98
CA LEU A 189 -10.85 12.35 -4.37
C LEU A 189 -11.47 13.08 -3.17
#